data_AF-A0A3N5KKR0-F1
#
_entry.id   AF-A0A3N5KKR0-F1
#
_cell.length_a   1.000
_cell.length_b   1.000
_cell.length_c   1.000
_cell.angle_alpha   90.00
_cell.angle_beta   90.00
_cell.angle_gamma   90.00
#
_symmetry.space_group_name_H-M   'P 1'
#
loop_
_entity.id
_entity.type
_entity.pdbx_description
1 polymer ?
#
loop_
_entity_poly.entity_id
_entity_poly.type
_entity_poly.pdbx_seq_one_letter_code
_entity_poly.pdbx_strand_id
1 'polypeptide(L)'
;MKFGWLKARQTKYTAYLTAYLLVVLAALVAINWLSNRHNKSYDSTTNKRFSLSDQTIKVVRGLQKDARIVYYDKTSQFGTARDLLDRYDNLSTRLKVAYVDPDKKPQVAKADGVRSYGTIFVEANAKKEEAKSLSEEEVTGALIRALKGGQRTVCAVSGSGEHGLEDSERTGYSSFKSLLERNNYKTQTISLLEKPEVPKDCTILIVGGPRLDYVEPSV
;
A
#
# COMPACT_ATOMS: atom_id res chain seq x y z
N MET A 1 24.16 59.43 49.69
CA MET A 1 24.20 59.55 48.20
C MET A 1 22.79 59.45 47.66
N LYS A 2 22.33 60.48 46.94
CA LYS A 2 20.94 60.64 46.47
C LYS A 2 20.64 59.68 45.33
N PHE A 3 19.64 58.81 45.49
CA PHE A 3 19.07 58.01 44.42
C PHE A 3 18.29 58.92 43.47
N GLY A 4 18.91 59.27 42.34
CA GLY A 4 18.32 60.07 41.27
C GLY A 4 17.33 59.26 40.45
N TRP A 5 16.09 59.22 40.92
CA TRP A 5 14.91 59.02 40.10
C TRP A 5 14.91 60.05 38.97
N LEU A 6 15.25 59.65 37.73
CA LEU A 6 14.88 60.31 36.47
C LEU A 6 15.42 59.52 35.27
N LYS A 7 14.59 58.65 34.72
CA LYS A 7 14.22 58.62 33.29
C LYS A 7 13.04 57.66 33.10
N ALA A 8 11.89 58.09 33.61
CA ALA A 8 10.61 57.35 33.62
C ALA A 8 10.04 56.99 32.23
N ARG A 9 10.71 57.39 31.14
CA ARG A 9 10.43 56.92 29.77
C ARG A 9 11.31 55.73 29.38
N GLN A 10 12.62 55.75 29.68
CA GLN A 10 13.54 54.66 29.29
C GLN A 10 13.25 53.36 30.05
N THR A 11 12.84 53.43 31.32
CA THR A 11 12.47 52.24 32.10
C THR A 11 11.20 51.56 31.58
N LYS A 12 10.26 52.33 31.02
CA LYS A 12 9.06 51.77 30.37
C LYS A 12 9.42 51.07 29.06
N TYR A 13 10.30 51.67 28.25
CA TYR A 13 10.77 51.04 27.02
C TYR A 13 11.59 49.78 27.27
N THR A 14 12.47 49.77 28.28
CA THR A 14 13.21 48.55 28.64
C THR A 14 12.29 47.47 29.21
N ALA A 15 11.27 47.82 30.00
CA ALA A 15 10.26 46.88 30.50
C ALA A 15 9.43 46.27 29.36
N TYR A 16 9.00 47.07 28.37
CA TYR A 16 8.30 46.56 27.19
C TYR A 16 9.21 45.67 26.33
N LEU A 17 10.49 46.03 26.17
CA LEU A 17 11.47 45.22 25.45
C LEU A 17 11.72 43.88 26.13
N THR A 18 11.87 43.86 27.46
CA THR A 18 12.04 42.61 28.21
C THR A 18 10.79 41.75 28.18
N ALA A 19 9.60 42.35 28.32
CA ALA A 19 8.34 41.62 28.20
C ALA A 19 8.17 41.01 26.79
N TYR A 20 8.48 41.77 25.74
CA TYR A 20 8.42 41.28 24.36
C TYR A 20 9.41 40.13 24.14
N LEU A 21 10.65 40.25 24.62
CA LEU A 21 11.65 39.19 24.56
C LEU A 21 11.19 37.91 25.25
N LEU A 22 10.58 38.03 26.43
CA LEU A 22 10.05 36.88 27.17
C LEU A 22 8.88 36.22 26.43
N VAL A 23 7.98 36.99 25.82
CA VAL A 23 6.87 36.45 25.02
C VAL A 23 7.39 35.71 23.79
N VAL A 24 8.37 36.26 23.09
CA VAL A 24 8.99 35.61 21.92
C VAL A 24 9.69 34.31 22.32
N LEU A 25 10.44 34.32 23.44
CA LEU A 25 11.07 33.12 23.97
C LEU A 25 10.04 32.05 24.37
N ALA A 26 8.97 32.44 25.06
CA ALA A 26 7.88 31.54 25.42
C ALA A 26 7.20 30.95 24.17
N ALA A 27 6.99 31.75 23.13
CA ALA A 27 6.46 31.28 21.86
C ALA A 27 7.40 30.28 21.18
N LEU A 28 8.72 30.54 21.15
CA LEU A 28 9.71 29.61 20.59
C LEU A 28 9.78 28.28 21.36
N VAL A 29 9.72 28.34 22.69
CA VAL A 29 9.67 27.13 23.55
C VAL A 29 8.37 26.38 23.32
N ALA A 30 7.23 27.06 23.23
CA ALA A 30 5.94 26.44 22.96
C ALA A 30 5.91 25.79 21.57
N ILE A 31 6.44 26.47 20.54
CA ILE A 31 6.56 25.94 19.18
C ILE A 31 7.47 24.71 19.17
N ASN A 32 8.62 24.78 19.83
CA ASN A 32 9.55 23.65 19.90
C ASN A 32 8.93 22.46 20.64
N TRP A 33 8.29 22.71 21.79
CA TRP A 33 7.63 21.68 22.59
C TRP A 33 6.45 21.04 21.84
N LEU A 34 5.64 21.85 21.14
CA LEU A 34 4.53 21.37 20.33
C LEU A 34 5.02 20.58 19.10
N SER A 35 6.09 21.05 18.45
CA SER A 35 6.73 20.37 17.33
C SER A 35 7.34 19.01 17.75
N ASN A 36 7.96 18.96 18.94
CA ASN A 36 8.61 17.75 19.44
C ASN A 36 7.60 16.70 19.96
N ARG A 37 6.40 17.11 20.39
CA ARG A 37 5.38 16.19 20.93
C ARG A 37 4.27 15.82 19.94
N HIS A 38 4.12 16.58 18.86
CA HIS A 38 3.17 16.31 17.78
C HIS A 38 3.86 16.36 16.41
N ASN A 39 4.75 15.40 16.17
CA ASN A 39 5.28 15.12 14.82
C ASN A 39 4.19 14.46 13.94
N LYS A 40 3.07 15.15 13.73
CA LYS A 40 2.05 14.76 12.76
C LYS A 40 2.38 15.48 11.48
N SER A 41 3.33 14.93 10.71
CA SER A 41 3.75 15.46 9.42
C SER A 41 2.54 15.54 8.48
N TYR A 42 1.95 16.72 8.36
CA TYR A 42 0.93 17.01 7.36
C TYR A 42 1.66 17.47 6.11
N ASP A 43 1.96 16.52 5.24
CA ASP A 43 2.70 16.76 4.00
C ASP A 43 1.76 17.42 2.97
N SER A 44 1.86 18.75 2.84
CA SER A 44 1.19 19.54 1.80
C SER A 44 2.02 19.63 0.51
N THR A 45 2.89 18.67 0.22
CA THR A 45 3.50 18.56 -1.10
C THR A 45 2.58 17.79 -2.05
N THR A 46 2.11 18.47 -3.10
CA THR A 46 1.29 17.91 -4.20
C THR A 46 1.98 16.77 -4.97
N ASN A 47 3.27 16.54 -4.73
CA ASN A 47 4.03 15.44 -5.32
C ASN A 47 4.24 14.31 -4.32
N LYS A 48 3.20 13.47 -4.18
CA LYS A 48 3.11 12.18 -3.44
C LYS A 48 4.24 11.17 -3.75
N ARG A 49 5.50 11.58 -3.76
CA ARG A 49 6.67 10.74 -4.10
C ARG A 49 7.16 9.94 -2.89
N PHE A 50 6.75 10.36 -1.70
CA PHE A 50 7.06 9.71 -0.42
C PHE A 50 5.82 9.23 0.34
N SER A 51 4.65 9.23 -0.29
CA SER A 51 3.41 8.72 0.29
C SER A 51 2.92 7.50 -0.48
N LEU A 52 2.34 6.56 0.26
CA LEU A 52 1.69 5.39 -0.34
C LEU A 52 0.49 5.85 -1.17
N SER A 53 0.20 5.13 -2.24
CA SER A 53 -0.95 5.42 -3.09
C SER A 53 -2.26 5.38 -2.30
N ASP A 54 -3.27 6.14 -2.77
CA ASP A 54 -4.59 6.17 -2.14
C ASP A 54 -5.25 4.77 -2.12
N GLN A 55 -4.88 3.91 -3.08
CA GLN A 55 -5.32 2.51 -3.13
C GLN A 55 -4.72 1.70 -1.97
N THR A 56 -3.41 1.77 -1.76
CA THR A 56 -2.73 1.11 -0.65
C THR A 56 -3.30 1.57 0.69
N ILE A 57 -3.51 2.88 0.87
CA ILE A 57 -4.11 3.44 2.09
C ILE A 57 -5.49 2.84 2.35
N LYS A 58 -6.35 2.73 1.33
CA LYS A 58 -7.68 2.12 1.45
C LYS A 58 -7.60 0.64 1.85
N VAL A 59 -6.68 -0.11 1.27
CA VAL A 59 -6.49 -1.54 1.58
C VAL A 59 -6.04 -1.73 3.03
N VAL A 60 -5.00 -1.01 3.46
CA VAL A 60 -4.41 -1.15 4.80
C VAL A 60 -5.35 -0.65 5.90
N ARG A 61 -6.06 0.47 5.68
CA ARG A 61 -7.05 0.97 6.65
C ARG A 61 -8.33 0.13 6.69
N GLY A 62 -8.66 -0.54 5.59
CA GLY A 62 -9.81 -1.44 5.49
C GLY A 62 -9.59 -2.84 6.09
N LEU A 63 -8.43 -3.10 6.71
CA LEU A 63 -8.11 -4.37 7.34
C LEU A 63 -9.09 -4.69 8.49
N GLN A 64 -9.90 -5.74 8.30
CA GLN A 64 -10.79 -6.25 9.36
C GLN A 64 -10.09 -7.23 10.32
N LYS A 65 -8.99 -7.84 9.86
CA LYS A 65 -8.19 -8.83 10.59
C LYS A 65 -6.72 -8.42 10.54
N ASP A 66 -5.94 -8.96 11.46
CA ASP A 66 -4.53 -8.63 11.58
C ASP A 66 -3.74 -9.20 10.40
N ALA A 67 -2.77 -8.42 9.95
CA ALA A 67 -1.87 -8.77 8.87
C ALA A 67 -0.42 -8.49 9.27
N ARG A 68 0.52 -9.28 8.74
CA ARG A 68 1.94 -9.18 9.06
C ARG A 68 2.77 -9.18 7.79
N ILE A 69 3.72 -8.25 7.70
CA ILE A 69 4.71 -8.21 6.63
C ILE A 69 6.05 -8.57 7.25
N VAL A 70 6.75 -9.54 6.69
CA VAL A 70 8.07 -9.97 7.16
C VAL A 70 9.09 -9.80 6.05
N TYR A 71 10.09 -8.96 6.28
CA TYR A 71 11.21 -8.75 5.38
C TYR A 71 12.43 -9.55 5.83
N TYR A 72 12.92 -10.40 4.94
CA TYR A 72 14.06 -11.27 5.17
C TYR A 72 15.29 -10.78 4.41
N ASP A 73 16.22 -10.15 5.12
CA ASP A 73 17.47 -9.67 4.53
C ASP A 73 18.55 -9.49 5.59
N LYS A 74 19.78 -9.17 5.18
CA LYS A 74 20.84 -8.78 6.08
C LYS A 74 20.48 -7.48 6.80
N THR A 75 20.94 -7.37 8.04
CA THR A 75 20.73 -6.16 8.87
C THR A 75 21.12 -4.86 8.14
N SER A 76 22.13 -4.87 7.27
CA SER A 76 22.55 -3.70 6.48
C SER A 76 21.53 -3.22 5.45
N GLN A 77 20.71 -4.13 4.91
CA GLN A 77 19.73 -3.84 3.86
C GLN A 77 18.38 -3.40 4.40
N PHE A 78 18.17 -3.46 5.72
CA PHE A 78 16.92 -3.04 6.35
C PHE A 78 16.61 -1.56 6.15
N GLY A 79 17.61 -0.70 5.95
CA GLY A 79 17.39 0.73 5.71
C GLY A 79 16.50 0.98 4.49
N THR A 80 16.82 0.34 3.35
CA THR A 80 16.05 0.48 2.11
C THR A 80 14.61 -0.03 2.26
N ALA A 81 14.41 -1.12 3.01
CA ALA A 81 13.09 -1.67 3.26
C ALA A 81 12.27 -0.87 4.27
N ARG A 82 12.90 -0.21 5.25
CA ARG A 82 12.24 0.67 6.22
C ARG A 82 11.55 1.84 5.55
N ASP A 83 12.20 2.46 4.57
CA ASP A 83 11.64 3.60 3.85
C ASP A 83 10.24 3.32 3.26
N LEU A 84 10.01 2.09 2.78
CA LEU A 84 8.72 1.66 2.25
C LEU A 84 7.84 1.01 3.32
N LEU A 85 8.34 -0.03 3.99
CA LEU A 85 7.52 -0.89 4.84
C LEU A 85 7.12 -0.22 6.16
N ASP A 86 7.95 0.66 6.75
CA ASP A 86 7.55 1.38 7.96
C ASP A 86 6.34 2.30 7.70
N ARG A 87 6.14 2.75 6.44
CA ARG A 87 4.93 3.49 6.07
C ARG A 87 3.67 2.62 6.18
N TYR A 88 3.77 1.33 5.88
CA TYR A 88 2.68 0.38 6.07
C TYR A 88 2.38 0.15 7.55
N ASP A 89 3.41 -0.05 8.38
CA ASP A 89 3.25 -0.23 9.84
C ASP A 89 2.57 0.98 10.50
N ASN A 90 2.93 2.19 10.06
CA ASN A 90 2.36 3.43 10.56
C ASN A 90 0.92 3.71 10.07
N LEU A 91 0.44 3.03 9.02
CA LEU A 91 -0.90 3.27 8.47
C LEU A 91 -2.03 2.61 9.29
N SER A 92 -1.76 1.51 9.96
CA SER A 92 -2.78 0.74 10.70
C SER A 92 -2.16 -0.03 11.86
N THR A 93 -2.83 -0.01 13.01
CA THR A 93 -2.40 -0.80 14.18
C THR A 93 -2.54 -2.31 13.99
N ARG A 94 -3.34 -2.74 13.01
CA ARG A 94 -3.58 -4.14 12.64
C ARG A 94 -2.58 -4.71 11.64
N LEU A 95 -1.73 -3.86 11.06
CA LEU A 95 -0.66 -4.27 10.17
C LEU A 95 0.67 -4.17 10.93
N LYS A 96 1.44 -5.25 10.97
CA LYS A 96 2.76 -5.28 11.63
C LYS A 96 3.88 -5.65 10.69
N VAL A 97 4.94 -4.85 10.70
CA VAL A 97 6.14 -5.11 9.91
C VAL A 97 7.24 -5.68 10.80
N ALA A 98 7.85 -6.78 10.36
CA ALA A 98 8.97 -7.42 11.04
C ALA A 98 10.17 -7.55 10.11
N TYR A 99 11.36 -7.27 10.64
CA TYR A 99 12.63 -7.42 9.94
C TYR A 99 13.38 -8.60 10.54
N VAL A 100 13.70 -9.60 9.72
CA VAL A 100 14.36 -10.82 10.17
C VAL A 100 15.63 -11.02 9.36
N ASP A 101 16.74 -11.16 10.07
CA ASP A 101 18.03 -11.47 9.47
C ASP A 101 18.20 -12.99 9.43
N PRO A 102 18.20 -13.64 8.24
CA PRO A 102 18.31 -15.09 8.12
C PRO A 102 19.60 -15.65 8.72
N ASP A 103 20.69 -14.88 8.73
CA ASP A 103 21.97 -15.30 9.29
C ASP A 103 21.92 -15.33 10.83
N LYS A 104 21.19 -14.38 11.44
CA LYS A 104 21.02 -14.31 12.90
C LYS A 104 19.90 -15.23 13.41
N LYS A 105 18.86 -15.47 12.60
CA LYS A 105 17.69 -16.28 12.96
C LYS A 105 17.39 -17.34 11.90
N PRO A 106 18.30 -18.30 11.67
CA PRO A 106 18.16 -19.29 10.59
C PRO A 106 16.96 -20.21 10.77
N GLN A 107 16.57 -20.51 12.02
CA GLN A 107 15.44 -21.40 12.29
C GLN A 107 14.10 -20.79 11.84
N VAL A 108 13.92 -19.49 12.06
CA VAL A 108 12.71 -18.76 11.65
C VAL A 108 12.64 -18.66 10.13
N ALA A 109 13.76 -18.29 9.48
CA ALA A 109 13.83 -18.18 8.03
C ALA A 109 13.57 -19.53 7.32
N LYS A 110 14.11 -20.63 7.85
CA LYS A 110 13.86 -21.97 7.30
C LYS A 110 12.41 -22.42 7.47
N ALA A 111 11.81 -22.19 8.64
CA ALA A 111 10.40 -22.51 8.90
C ALA A 111 9.47 -21.72 7.97
N ASP A 112 9.81 -20.47 7.67
CA ASP A 112 9.05 -19.62 6.76
C ASP A 112 9.35 -19.90 5.27
N GLY A 113 10.28 -20.79 4.95
CA GLY A 113 10.58 -21.20 3.58
C GLY A 113 11.36 -20.16 2.78
N VAL A 114 12.11 -19.27 3.45
CA VAL A 114 12.95 -18.24 2.82
C VAL A 114 14.06 -18.91 2.01
N ARG A 115 14.14 -18.59 0.72
CA ARG A 115 15.15 -19.16 -0.20
C ARG A 115 16.26 -18.18 -0.55
N SER A 116 16.00 -16.88 -0.44
CA SER A 116 16.90 -15.82 -0.86
C SER A 116 16.81 -14.61 0.07
N TYR A 117 17.83 -13.76 0.03
CA TYR A 117 17.78 -12.43 0.65
C TYR A 117 16.87 -11.50 -0.14
N GLY A 118 16.26 -10.54 0.56
CA GLY A 118 15.30 -9.59 -0.02
C GLY A 118 13.88 -10.15 -0.15
N THR A 119 13.62 -11.38 0.34
CA THR A 119 12.29 -11.99 0.30
C THR A 119 11.33 -11.27 1.25
N ILE A 120 10.13 -10.99 0.77
CA ILE A 120 9.07 -10.31 1.54
C ILE A 120 7.85 -11.22 1.59
N PHE A 121 7.46 -11.63 2.79
CA PHE A 121 6.23 -12.38 3.00
C PHE A 121 5.16 -11.49 3.60
N VAL A 122 3.96 -11.56 3.03
CA VAL A 122 2.75 -10.93 3.57
C VAL A 122 1.80 -12.01 4.03
N GLU A 123 1.44 -11.95 5.30
CA GLU A 123 0.57 -12.90 5.95
C GLU A 123 -0.73 -12.22 6.36
N ALA A 124 -1.86 -12.79 5.94
CA ALA A 124 -3.18 -12.38 6.39
C ALA A 124 -4.14 -13.57 6.29
N ASN A 125 -5.11 -13.67 7.21
CA ASN A 125 -6.17 -14.68 7.15
C ASN A 125 -5.69 -16.14 6.96
N ALA A 126 -4.57 -16.51 7.58
CA ALA A 126 -3.88 -17.81 7.45
C ALA A 126 -3.27 -18.11 6.06
N LYS A 127 -3.24 -17.14 5.15
CA LYS A 127 -2.49 -17.21 3.90
C LYS A 127 -1.18 -16.47 4.03
N LYS A 128 -0.15 -16.99 3.36
CA LYS A 128 1.17 -16.38 3.22
C LYS A 128 1.45 -16.20 1.73
N GLU A 129 1.73 -14.97 1.34
CA GLU A 129 1.99 -14.57 -0.05
C GLU A 129 3.36 -13.91 -0.13
N GLU A 130 4.14 -14.24 -1.17
CA GLU A 130 5.43 -13.60 -1.43
C GLU A 130 5.24 -12.38 -2.34
N ALA A 131 5.90 -11.27 -2.01
CA ALA A 131 6.03 -10.13 -2.94
C ALA A 131 7.29 -10.33 -3.80
N LYS A 132 7.17 -10.09 -5.11
CA LYS A 132 8.27 -10.37 -6.05
C LYS A 132 9.42 -9.37 -5.93
N SER A 133 9.17 -8.19 -5.39
CA SER A 133 10.17 -7.14 -5.21
C SER A 133 9.80 -6.20 -4.06
N LEU A 134 10.79 -5.43 -3.60
CA LEU A 134 10.60 -4.32 -2.65
C LEU A 134 10.02 -3.10 -3.39
N SER A 135 8.76 -3.19 -3.79
CA SER A 135 8.00 -2.10 -4.40
C SER A 135 6.60 -2.01 -3.81
N GLU A 136 5.99 -0.82 -3.84
CA GLU A 136 4.62 -0.65 -3.35
C GLU A 136 3.64 -1.56 -4.11
N GLU A 137 3.79 -1.65 -5.42
CA GLU A 137 2.93 -2.47 -6.29
C GLU A 137 2.95 -3.95 -5.87
N GLU A 138 4.14 -4.53 -5.68
CA GLU A 138 4.28 -5.94 -5.34
C GLU A 138 3.86 -6.24 -3.89
N VAL A 139 4.17 -5.34 -2.94
CA VAL A 139 3.82 -5.50 -1.52
C VAL A 139 2.31 -5.34 -1.31
N THR A 140 1.69 -4.29 -1.86
CA THR A 140 0.24 -4.10 -1.81
C THR A 140 -0.48 -5.22 -2.58
N GLY A 141 0.07 -5.63 -3.72
CA GLY A 141 -0.43 -6.78 -4.47
C GLY A 141 -0.47 -8.04 -3.60
N ALA A 142 0.65 -8.40 -2.96
CA ALA A 142 0.74 -9.55 -2.06
C ALA A 142 -0.23 -9.44 -0.87
N LEU A 143 -0.36 -8.25 -0.26
CA LEU A 143 -1.34 -8.00 0.80
C LEU A 143 -2.77 -8.24 0.32
N ILE A 144 -3.14 -7.74 -0.85
CA ILE A 144 -4.46 -7.97 -1.44
C ILE A 144 -4.68 -9.46 -1.70
N ARG A 145 -3.66 -10.20 -2.18
CA ARG A 145 -3.75 -11.66 -2.38
C ARG A 145 -3.99 -12.41 -1.08
N ALA A 146 -3.26 -12.05 -0.02
CA ALA A 146 -3.39 -12.65 1.29
C ALA A 146 -4.76 -12.34 1.94
N LEU A 147 -5.25 -11.11 1.75
CA LEU A 147 -6.55 -10.68 2.30
C LEU A 147 -7.75 -11.23 1.54
N LYS A 148 -7.68 -11.31 0.21
CA LYS A 148 -8.78 -11.83 -0.61
C LYS A 148 -8.93 -13.33 -0.35
N GLY A 149 -9.95 -13.65 0.42
CA GLY A 149 -10.47 -15.01 0.53
C GLY A 149 -11.07 -15.45 -0.80
N GLY A 150 -10.28 -16.15 -1.62
CA GLY A 150 -10.73 -16.74 -2.88
C GLY A 150 -10.13 -16.06 -4.10
N GLN A 151 -9.73 -16.89 -5.07
CA GLN A 151 -9.27 -16.43 -6.37
C GLN A 151 -10.47 -15.88 -7.13
N ARG A 152 -10.43 -14.61 -7.57
CA ARG A 152 -11.51 -14.04 -8.40
C ARG A 152 -11.29 -14.48 -9.84
N THR A 153 -12.31 -15.08 -10.43
CA THR A 153 -12.25 -15.55 -11.81
C THR A 153 -12.90 -14.51 -12.73
N VAL A 154 -12.14 -14.06 -13.71
CA VAL A 154 -12.58 -13.23 -14.83
C VAL A 154 -12.87 -14.16 -16.00
N CYS A 155 -14.09 -14.09 -16.50
CA CYS A 155 -14.57 -14.92 -17.60
C CYS A 155 -14.73 -14.06 -18.85
N ALA A 156 -13.96 -14.33 -19.89
CA ALA A 156 -14.16 -13.69 -21.18
C ALA A 156 -15.09 -14.53 -22.04
N VAL A 157 -16.10 -13.90 -22.60
CA VAL A 157 -17.03 -14.54 -23.53
C VAL A 157 -16.33 -14.74 -24.88
N SER A 158 -16.54 -15.92 -25.45
CA SER A 158 -16.18 -16.28 -26.81
C SER A 158 -17.37 -16.87 -27.55
N GLY A 159 -17.38 -16.72 -28.86
CA GLY A 159 -18.34 -17.38 -29.77
C GLY A 159 -19.00 -16.42 -30.74
N SER A 160 -19.05 -15.13 -30.41
CA SER A 160 -19.64 -14.09 -31.25
C SER A 160 -18.60 -13.15 -31.87
N GLY A 161 -17.38 -13.66 -32.09
CA GLY A 161 -16.27 -12.92 -32.73
C GLY A 161 -15.54 -11.94 -31.81
N GLU A 162 -15.61 -12.16 -30.50
CA GLU A 162 -14.87 -11.41 -29.49
C GLU A 162 -13.35 -11.62 -29.59
N HIS A 163 -12.61 -10.66 -29.07
CA HIS A 163 -11.16 -10.74 -28.94
C HIS A 163 -10.74 -11.79 -27.90
N GLY A 164 -9.88 -12.72 -28.32
CA GLY A 164 -9.40 -13.79 -27.46
C GLY A 164 -8.45 -13.30 -26.36
N LEU A 165 -8.59 -13.85 -25.14
CA LEU A 165 -7.65 -13.60 -24.05
C LEU A 165 -6.25 -14.19 -24.28
N GLU A 166 -6.15 -15.23 -25.11
CA GLU A 166 -4.87 -15.85 -25.48
C GLU A 166 -4.26 -15.24 -26.75
N ASP A 167 -5.01 -14.38 -27.44
CA ASP A 167 -4.59 -13.79 -28.71
C ASP A 167 -3.54 -12.69 -28.48
N SER A 168 -2.37 -12.85 -29.11
CA SER A 168 -1.24 -11.93 -29.08
C SER A 168 -1.20 -10.94 -30.25
N GLU A 169 -2.15 -11.01 -31.18
CA GLU A 169 -2.24 -10.06 -32.28
C GLU A 169 -2.64 -8.66 -31.79
N ARG A 170 -2.56 -7.67 -32.69
CA ARG A 170 -2.89 -6.26 -32.39
C ARG A 170 -4.30 -6.07 -31.81
N THR A 171 -5.22 -6.95 -32.16
CA THR A 171 -6.60 -6.94 -31.67
C THR A 171 -6.83 -7.88 -30.49
N GLY A 172 -5.84 -8.69 -30.10
CA GLY A 172 -5.96 -9.67 -29.02
C GLY A 172 -5.82 -9.08 -27.62
N TYR A 173 -6.30 -9.80 -26.61
CA TYR A 173 -6.34 -9.36 -25.21
C TYR A 173 -5.32 -10.04 -24.29
N SER A 174 -4.30 -10.71 -24.84
CA SER A 174 -3.21 -11.34 -24.06
C SER A 174 -2.49 -10.41 -23.07
N SER A 175 -2.25 -9.15 -23.45
CA SER A 175 -1.65 -8.16 -22.54
C SER A 175 -2.56 -7.82 -21.36
N PHE A 176 -3.87 -7.77 -21.61
CA PHE A 176 -4.88 -7.55 -20.58
C PHE A 176 -5.03 -8.76 -19.67
N LYS A 177 -5.04 -9.99 -20.21
CA LYS A 177 -4.93 -11.23 -19.42
C LYS A 177 -3.72 -11.20 -18.49
N SER A 178 -2.56 -10.84 -19.03
CA SER A 178 -1.32 -10.76 -18.23
C SER A 178 -1.42 -9.75 -17.09
N LEU A 179 -2.10 -8.60 -17.30
CA LEU A 179 -2.36 -7.63 -16.23
C LEU A 179 -3.32 -8.19 -15.16
N LEU A 180 -4.37 -8.91 -15.58
CA LEU A 180 -5.30 -9.55 -14.65
C LEU A 180 -4.61 -10.62 -13.80
N GLU A 181 -3.81 -11.48 -14.42
CA GLU A 181 -3.07 -12.54 -13.70
C GLU A 181 -2.03 -11.94 -12.74
N ARG A 182 -1.32 -10.87 -13.14
CA ARG A 182 -0.44 -10.12 -12.24
C ARG A 182 -1.19 -9.56 -11.02
N ASN A 183 -2.45 -9.18 -11.20
CA ASN A 183 -3.34 -8.71 -10.14
C ASN A 183 -4.13 -9.83 -9.43
N ASN A 184 -3.69 -11.09 -9.58
CA ASN A 184 -4.26 -12.27 -8.92
C ASN A 184 -5.71 -12.59 -9.30
N TYR A 185 -6.08 -12.31 -10.54
CA TYR A 185 -7.30 -12.83 -11.13
C TYR A 185 -6.98 -14.12 -11.89
N LYS A 186 -7.85 -15.12 -11.77
CA LYS A 186 -7.89 -16.24 -12.72
C LYS A 186 -8.59 -15.75 -13.97
N THR A 187 -8.12 -16.14 -15.15
CA THR A 187 -8.85 -15.90 -16.39
C THR A 187 -9.33 -17.20 -16.97
N GLN A 188 -10.57 -17.23 -17.43
CA GLN A 188 -11.10 -18.34 -18.23
C GLN A 188 -11.89 -17.80 -19.42
N THR A 189 -11.85 -18.53 -20.51
CA THR A 189 -12.68 -18.26 -21.68
C THR A 189 -13.93 -19.12 -21.57
N ILE A 190 -15.11 -18.53 -21.75
CA ILE A 190 -16.39 -19.23 -21.72
C ILE A 190 -17.12 -19.04 -23.05
N SER A 191 -17.71 -20.11 -23.57
CA SER A 191 -18.54 -20.07 -24.76
C SER A 191 -20.01 -20.15 -24.36
N LEU A 192 -20.75 -19.05 -24.54
CA LEU A 192 -22.19 -19.01 -24.29
C LEU A 192 -22.98 -19.80 -25.34
N LEU A 193 -22.36 -20.08 -26.49
CA LEU A 193 -22.92 -20.94 -27.54
C LEU A 193 -22.89 -22.41 -27.15
N GLU A 194 -21.80 -22.86 -26.50
CA GLU A 194 -21.66 -24.26 -26.06
C GLU A 194 -22.47 -24.52 -24.78
N LYS A 195 -22.43 -23.57 -23.85
CA LYS A 195 -23.20 -23.64 -22.61
C LYS A 195 -23.80 -22.26 -22.30
N PRO A 196 -25.14 -22.10 -22.39
CA PRO A 196 -25.82 -20.82 -22.18
C PRO A 196 -25.94 -20.46 -20.68
N GLU A 197 -24.85 -20.65 -19.92
CA GLU A 197 -24.78 -20.35 -18.49
C GLU A 197 -23.39 -19.80 -18.17
N VAL A 198 -23.35 -18.66 -17.47
CA VAL A 198 -22.09 -18.15 -16.90
C VAL A 198 -21.76 -18.99 -15.66
N PRO A 199 -20.57 -19.62 -15.60
CA PRO A 199 -20.16 -20.40 -14.43
C PRO A 199 -20.26 -19.62 -13.11
N LYS A 200 -20.73 -20.25 -12.04
CA LYS A 200 -20.94 -19.59 -10.73
C LYS A 200 -19.66 -19.08 -10.06
N ASP A 201 -18.50 -19.60 -10.49
CA ASP A 201 -17.18 -19.14 -10.04
C ASP A 201 -16.70 -17.88 -10.79
N CYS A 202 -17.33 -17.53 -11.91
CA CYS A 202 -17.10 -16.25 -12.60
C CYS A 202 -17.52 -15.09 -11.71
N THR A 203 -16.54 -14.32 -11.24
CA THR A 203 -16.78 -13.11 -10.44
C THR A 203 -16.95 -11.87 -11.31
N ILE A 204 -16.36 -11.89 -12.51
CA ILE A 204 -16.40 -10.80 -13.49
C ILE A 204 -16.61 -11.42 -14.87
N LEU A 205 -17.53 -10.88 -15.66
CA LEU A 205 -17.78 -11.28 -17.04
C LEU A 205 -17.28 -10.17 -17.99
N ILE A 206 -16.56 -10.56 -19.05
CA ILE A 206 -16.02 -9.65 -20.06
C ILE A 206 -16.56 -10.02 -21.42
N VAL A 207 -17.17 -9.05 -22.09
CA VAL A 207 -17.64 -9.13 -23.47
C VAL A 207 -16.73 -8.25 -24.32
N GLY A 208 -15.79 -8.89 -25.01
CA GLY A 208 -14.65 -8.23 -25.66
C GLY A 208 -14.87 -7.93 -27.13
N GLY A 209 -15.73 -6.97 -27.46
CA GLY A 209 -15.94 -6.54 -28.86
C GLY A 209 -16.60 -7.60 -29.75
N PRO A 210 -17.85 -8.03 -29.44
CA PRO A 210 -18.57 -8.99 -30.27
C PRO A 210 -18.79 -8.42 -31.67
N ARG A 211 -18.62 -9.28 -32.68
CA ARG A 211 -18.84 -8.97 -34.11
C ARG A 211 -20.14 -9.55 -34.64
N LEU A 212 -20.75 -10.48 -33.90
CA LEU A 212 -21.99 -11.17 -34.22
C LEU A 212 -22.95 -11.05 -33.04
N ASP A 213 -24.24 -11.13 -33.31
CA ASP A 213 -25.25 -11.14 -32.25
C ASP A 213 -25.19 -12.45 -31.46
N TYR A 214 -25.46 -12.37 -30.15
CA TYR A 214 -25.64 -13.57 -29.34
C TYR A 214 -26.98 -14.21 -29.67
N VAL A 215 -26.96 -15.50 -29.96
CA VAL A 215 -28.19 -16.26 -30.16
C VAL A 215 -28.91 -16.46 -28.82
N GLU A 216 -30.23 -16.38 -28.85
CA GLU A 216 -31.02 -16.71 -27.67
C GLU A 216 -30.83 -18.19 -27.33
N PRO A 217 -30.75 -18.55 -26.03
CA PRO A 217 -30.74 -19.95 -25.63
C PRO A 217 -31.99 -20.64 -26.18
N SER A 218 -31.82 -21.70 -26.95
CA SER A 218 -32.94 -22.57 -27.30
C SER A 218 -33.40 -23.26 -26.03
N VAL A 219 -34.63 -22.94 -25.61
CA VAL A 219 -35.30 -23.53 -24.44
C VAL A 219 -35.60 -25.00 -24.68
#